data_AF-A0A9E4CIY4-F1
#
_entry.id   AF-A0A9E4CIY4-F1
#
_cell.length_a   1.000
_cell.length_b   1.000
_cell.length_c   1.000
_cell.angle_alpha   90.00
_cell.angle_beta   90.00
_cell.angle_gamma   90.00
#
_symmetry.space_group_name_H-M   'P 1'
#
loop_
_entity.id
_entity.type
_entity.pdbx_description
1 polymer ?
#
loop_
_entity_poly.entity_id
_entity_poly.type
_entity_poly.pdbx_seq_one_letter_code
_entity_poly.pdbx_strand_id
1 'polypeptide(L)'
;MRDYFEQLQTCYRGFYIDRPAGNNAFSYRQRRQRRIYVPPLRRGDVPDLAPGQEIVFSEVEEGVERNLCGLQSLLCLQKAGKTFFIFDNHNHAFSFWVYGLHRGVFPAGLPLLHVDQHSDMREPIRYLIPGPEGKITLAQACDYANFELNVGNFIRPALALGIFSEMRLVDSSSAFERRYDAPYVLDIDVDIFAPEMDYIDPAYKLSKIREYIRGADFITIATSPFFIDQALALKVVRALLDF
;
A
#
# COMPACT_ATOMS: atom_id res chain seq x y z
N MET A 1 16.08 -2.23 23.23
CA MET A 1 15.62 -2.83 21.97
C MET A 1 14.92 -1.71 21.20
N ARG A 2 15.28 -1.41 19.94
CA ARG A 2 14.54 -0.38 19.18
C ARG A 2 13.15 -0.91 18.90
N ASP A 3 12.13 -0.22 19.40
CA ASP A 3 10.77 -0.48 18.93
C ASP A 3 10.59 0.24 17.58
N TYR A 4 10.75 -0.52 16.50
CA TYR A 4 10.53 -0.01 15.15
C TYR A 4 9.04 0.28 14.89
N PHE A 5 8.12 -0.34 15.63
CA PHE A 5 6.70 -0.12 15.44
C PHE A 5 6.29 1.22 16.04
N GLU A 6 6.76 1.55 17.24
CA GLU A 6 6.55 2.88 17.83
C GLU A 6 7.10 4.02 16.95
N GLN A 7 8.26 3.80 16.32
CA GLN A 7 8.81 4.75 15.34
C GLN A 7 7.88 4.94 14.14
N LEU A 8 7.38 3.83 13.58
CA LEU A 8 6.44 3.88 12.46
C LEU A 8 5.11 4.53 12.87
N GLN A 9 4.58 4.24 14.06
CA GLN A 9 3.39 4.91 14.59
C GLN A 9 3.58 6.41 14.81
N THR A 10 4.78 6.84 15.18
CA THR A 10 5.09 8.27 15.32
C THR A 10 4.95 9.02 13.99
N CYS A 11 5.30 8.36 12.87
CA CYS A 11 5.04 8.89 11.53
C CYS A 11 3.54 8.93 11.22
N TYR A 12 2.83 7.87 11.57
CA TYR A 12 1.40 7.68 11.27
C TYR A 12 0.54 7.92 12.51
N ARG A 13 0.60 9.13 13.06
CA ARG A 13 -0.21 9.53 14.24
C ARG A 13 -1.61 10.05 13.90
N GLY A 14 -1.95 10.08 12.61
CA GLY A 14 -3.08 10.84 12.10
C GLY A 14 -2.68 12.29 11.83
N PHE A 15 -2.64 12.70 10.57
CA PHE A 15 -2.29 14.08 10.20
C PHE A 15 -2.84 14.46 8.83
N TYR A 16 -2.89 15.76 8.55
CA TYR A 16 -3.25 16.26 7.23
C TYR A 16 -2.00 16.59 6.41
N ILE A 17 -2.05 16.27 5.12
CA ILE A 17 -1.17 16.86 4.11
C ILE A 17 -1.96 18.01 3.48
N ASP A 18 -1.53 19.24 3.74
CA ASP A 18 -2.22 20.49 3.36
C ASP A 18 -1.51 21.28 2.24
N ARG A 19 -0.44 20.70 1.70
CA ARG A 19 0.36 21.23 0.58
C ARG A 19 0.32 20.29 -0.62
N PRO A 20 0.62 20.74 -1.86
CA PRO A 20 0.63 19.88 -3.05
C PRO A 20 1.85 18.94 -3.04
N ALA A 21 1.79 17.91 -2.21
CA ALA A 21 2.85 16.93 -1.98
C ALA A 21 2.24 15.52 -1.95
N GLY A 22 3.02 14.52 -2.37
CA GLY A 22 2.56 13.14 -2.53
C GLY A 22 1.20 13.02 -3.23
N ASN A 23 0.28 12.25 -2.65
CA ASN A 23 -1.09 12.12 -3.17
C ASN A 23 -1.88 13.43 -3.14
N ASN A 24 -1.57 14.39 -2.28
CA ASN A 24 -2.31 15.67 -2.27
C ASN A 24 -1.95 16.54 -3.48
N ALA A 25 -0.91 16.21 -4.25
CA ALA A 25 -0.55 16.96 -5.46
C ALA A 25 -1.56 16.77 -6.60
N PHE A 26 -2.27 15.64 -6.63
CA PHE A 26 -3.29 15.30 -7.62
C PHE A 26 -4.36 16.39 -7.73
N SER A 27 -4.53 16.89 -8.96
CA SER A 27 -5.33 18.05 -9.36
C SER A 27 -5.36 19.21 -8.37
N TYR A 28 -4.30 19.42 -7.57
CA TYR A 28 -4.38 20.26 -6.37
C TYR A 28 -4.97 21.62 -6.71
N ARG A 29 -4.45 22.30 -7.75
CA ARG A 29 -4.89 23.63 -8.20
C ARG A 29 -6.36 23.70 -8.64
N GLN A 30 -6.96 22.61 -9.05
CA GLN A 30 -8.35 22.53 -9.53
C GLN A 30 -9.35 22.24 -8.41
N ARG A 31 -8.90 21.61 -7.31
CA ARG A 31 -9.77 21.17 -6.20
C ARG A 31 -10.17 22.31 -5.25
N ARG A 32 -11.32 22.19 -4.61
CA ARG A 32 -11.74 22.95 -3.43
C ARG A 32 -11.17 22.34 -2.17
N GLN A 33 -11.18 21.02 -2.04
CA GLN A 33 -10.49 20.29 -0.99
C GLN A 33 -8.97 20.41 -1.19
N ARG A 34 -8.26 21.06 -0.27
CA ARG A 34 -6.80 21.28 -0.35
C ARG A 34 -5.98 20.43 0.61
N ARG A 35 -6.65 19.58 1.38
CA ARG A 35 -5.99 18.69 2.32
C ARG A 35 -6.53 17.28 2.17
N ILE A 36 -5.67 16.31 2.38
CA ILE A 36 -6.06 14.92 2.58
C ILE A 36 -5.55 14.47 3.94
N TYR A 37 -6.23 13.51 4.53
CA TYR A 37 -5.88 12.92 5.81
C TYR A 37 -5.10 11.62 5.61
N VAL A 38 -4.06 11.43 6.39
CA VAL A 38 -3.36 10.15 6.54
C VAL A 38 -3.81 9.56 7.87
N PRO A 39 -4.58 8.45 7.90
CA PRO A 39 -5.06 7.85 9.13
C PRO A 39 -3.95 7.38 10.07
N PRO A 40 -4.22 7.29 11.39
CA PRO A 40 -3.25 6.77 12.33
C PRO A 40 -3.00 5.27 12.11
N LEU A 41 -1.76 4.82 12.28
CA LEU A 41 -1.38 3.41 12.28
C LEU A 41 -1.55 2.82 13.68
N ARG A 42 -2.19 1.65 13.77
CA ARG A 42 -2.41 0.94 15.03
C ARG A 42 -2.15 -0.55 14.86
N ARG A 43 -1.89 -1.23 15.98
CA ARG A 43 -2.07 -2.69 16.03
C ARG A 43 -3.56 -2.98 16.11
N GLY A 44 -4.00 -4.01 15.42
CA GLY A 44 -5.39 -4.46 15.48
C GLY A 44 -5.53 -5.85 14.87
N ASP A 45 -6.77 -6.21 14.57
CA ASP A 45 -7.16 -7.43 13.87
C ASP A 45 -8.26 -7.11 12.83
N VAL A 46 -8.68 -8.09 12.04
CA VAL A 46 -9.68 -7.95 10.98
C VAL A 46 -10.98 -7.25 11.44
N PRO A 47 -11.52 -7.50 12.65
CA PRO A 47 -12.71 -6.78 13.14
C PRO A 47 -12.50 -5.27 13.34
N ASP A 48 -11.26 -4.81 13.52
CA ASP A 48 -10.95 -3.38 13.68
C ASP A 48 -10.93 -2.63 12.32
N LEU A 49 -11.06 -3.34 11.19
CA LEU A 49 -11.20 -2.73 9.87
C LEU A 49 -12.55 -2.02 9.76
N ALA A 50 -12.52 -0.70 9.87
CA ALA A 50 -13.67 0.17 9.79
C ALA A 50 -13.43 1.34 8.82
N PRO A 51 -14.47 1.81 8.11
CA PRO A 51 -14.39 3.01 7.30
C PRO A 51 -14.18 4.24 8.19
N GLY A 52 -13.35 5.16 7.71
CA GLY A 52 -13.15 6.49 8.27
C GLY A 52 -14.10 7.52 7.69
N GLN A 53 -14.09 8.72 8.27
CA GLN A 53 -14.91 9.86 7.83
C GLN A 53 -14.09 10.99 7.20
N GLU A 54 -12.76 10.86 7.25
CA GLU A 54 -11.84 11.86 6.72
C GLU A 54 -11.53 11.60 5.26
N ILE A 55 -11.39 12.67 4.48
CA ILE A 55 -11.01 12.58 3.06
C ILE A 55 -9.53 12.21 2.96
N VAL A 56 -9.21 11.03 2.43
CA VAL A 56 -7.84 10.51 2.32
C VAL A 56 -7.29 10.59 0.89
N PHE A 57 -8.18 10.77 -0.09
CA PHE A 57 -7.82 10.99 -1.48
C PHE A 57 -8.82 11.93 -2.13
N SER A 58 -8.34 12.77 -3.04
CA SER A 58 -9.19 13.73 -3.72
C SER A 58 -8.54 14.17 -5.03
N GLU A 59 -9.32 14.12 -6.10
CA GLU A 59 -8.88 14.27 -7.50
C GLU A 59 -10.01 14.91 -8.32
N VAL A 60 -9.67 15.59 -9.41
CA VAL A 60 -10.66 16.08 -10.38
C VAL A 60 -10.63 15.16 -11.60
N GLU A 61 -11.75 14.48 -11.85
CA GLU A 61 -11.94 13.58 -12.99
C GLU A 61 -13.11 14.10 -13.83
N GLU A 62 -12.88 14.30 -15.12
CA GLU A 62 -13.88 14.86 -16.05
C GLU A 62 -14.52 16.18 -15.57
N GLY A 63 -13.74 17.00 -14.85
CA GLY A 63 -14.19 18.28 -14.29
C GLY A 63 -14.99 18.17 -12.99
N VAL A 64 -15.19 16.95 -12.45
CA VAL A 64 -15.85 16.71 -11.17
C VAL A 64 -14.81 16.38 -10.10
N GLU A 65 -14.84 17.15 -9.02
CA GLU A 65 -14.01 16.86 -7.85
C GLU A 65 -14.62 15.70 -7.05
N ARG A 66 -13.86 14.62 -6.91
CA ARG A 66 -14.21 13.45 -6.09
C ARG A 66 -13.44 13.54 -4.78
N ASN A 67 -14.14 13.40 -3.66
CA ASN A 67 -13.58 13.40 -2.31
C ASN A 67 -13.87 12.06 -1.65
N LEU A 68 -12.83 11.27 -1.35
CA LEU A 68 -12.96 9.87 -0.96
C LEU A 68 -12.49 9.67 0.47
N CYS A 69 -13.32 9.03 1.28
CA CYS A 69 -12.97 8.62 2.63
C CYS A 69 -12.36 7.22 2.63
N GLY A 70 -11.37 6.99 3.49
CA GLY A 70 -10.65 5.72 3.59
C GLY A 70 -10.97 4.96 4.86
N LEU A 71 -9.94 4.42 5.51
CA LEU A 71 -10.00 3.71 6.77
C LEU A 71 -10.02 4.67 7.96
N GLN A 72 -10.62 4.22 9.06
CA GLN A 72 -10.55 4.94 10.34
C GLN A 72 -9.11 4.95 10.89
N SER A 73 -8.39 3.85 10.67
CA SER A 73 -6.98 3.68 11.02
C SER A 73 -6.33 2.68 10.07
N LEU A 74 -5.07 2.92 9.75
CA LEU A 74 -4.23 1.91 9.11
C LEU A 74 -3.93 0.83 10.15
N LEU A 75 -3.88 -0.44 9.73
CA LEU A 75 -3.70 -1.56 10.65
C LEU A 75 -2.41 -2.30 10.36
N CYS A 76 -1.70 -2.67 11.43
CA CYS A 76 -0.71 -3.73 11.42
C CYS A 76 -1.24 -4.88 12.26
N LEU A 77 -1.34 -6.08 11.68
CA LEU A 77 -1.80 -7.26 12.39
C LEU A 77 -0.89 -8.46 12.12
N GLN A 78 -0.95 -9.42 13.04
CA GLN A 78 -0.24 -10.69 12.97
C GLN A 78 -1.26 -11.80 12.85
N LYS A 79 -1.17 -12.61 11.79
CA LYS A 79 -2.09 -13.73 11.57
C LYS A 79 -1.34 -14.90 10.96
N ALA A 80 -1.50 -16.10 11.52
CA ALA A 80 -0.84 -17.32 11.05
C ALA A 80 0.69 -17.19 10.89
N GLY A 81 1.35 -16.45 11.79
CA GLY A 81 2.81 -16.22 11.74
C GLY A 81 3.25 -15.17 10.71
N LYS A 82 2.32 -14.49 10.04
CA LYS A 82 2.59 -13.51 8.98
C LYS A 82 2.27 -12.10 9.44
N THR A 83 2.98 -11.13 8.89
CA THR A 83 2.77 -9.70 9.13
C THR A 83 1.95 -9.09 8.01
N PHE A 84 0.83 -8.44 8.35
CA PHE A 84 0.02 -7.69 7.40
C PHE A 84 -0.01 -6.20 7.76
N PHE A 85 0.07 -5.37 6.73
CA PHE A 85 -0.30 -3.95 6.79
C PHE A 85 -1.51 -3.71 5.90
N ILE A 86 -2.54 -3.06 6.42
CA ILE A 86 -3.76 -2.70 5.69
C ILE A 86 -3.94 -1.19 5.78
N PHE A 87 -4.08 -0.53 4.63
CA PHE A 87 -4.00 0.92 4.51
C PHE A 87 -4.75 1.44 3.29
N ASP A 88 -4.94 2.76 3.20
CA ASP A 88 -5.72 3.37 2.13
C ASP A 88 -4.95 3.46 0.81
N ASN A 89 -4.06 4.44 0.70
CA ASN A 89 -3.35 4.75 -0.54
C ASN A 89 -2.07 3.93 -0.66
N HIS A 90 -1.82 3.40 -1.85
CA HIS A 90 -0.80 2.37 -2.07
C HIS A 90 0.64 2.77 -1.72
N ASN A 91 0.99 4.05 -1.92
CA ASN A 91 2.32 4.59 -1.60
C ASN A 91 2.80 4.36 -0.17
N HIS A 92 1.88 4.17 0.80
CA HIS A 92 2.25 3.88 2.18
C HIS A 92 3.01 2.54 2.33
N ALA A 93 2.81 1.60 1.40
CA ALA A 93 3.53 0.33 1.32
C ALA A 93 5.05 0.52 1.44
N PHE A 94 5.60 1.57 0.80
CA PHE A 94 7.03 1.88 0.84
C PHE A 94 7.57 1.97 2.28
N SER A 95 6.87 2.71 3.15
CA SER A 95 7.28 2.85 4.55
C SER A 95 7.17 1.54 5.34
N PHE A 96 6.18 0.71 4.99
CA PHE A 96 5.96 -0.59 5.63
C PHE A 96 7.00 -1.63 5.19
N TRP A 97 7.44 -1.60 3.94
CA TRP A 97 8.55 -2.45 3.48
C TRP A 97 9.86 -2.10 4.20
N VAL A 98 10.17 -0.81 4.37
CA VAL A 98 11.34 -0.39 5.15
C VAL A 98 11.22 -0.84 6.61
N TYR A 99 10.01 -0.85 7.18
CA TYR A 99 9.76 -1.46 8.48
C TYR A 99 10.04 -2.97 8.51
N GLY A 100 9.56 -3.72 7.52
CA GLY A 100 9.81 -5.15 7.39
C GLY A 100 11.30 -5.49 7.32
N LEU A 101 12.06 -4.73 6.54
CA LEU A 101 13.52 -4.85 6.45
C LEU A 101 14.21 -4.58 7.80
N HIS A 102 13.86 -3.48 8.48
CA HIS A 102 14.47 -3.13 9.77
C HIS A 102 14.15 -4.13 10.88
N ARG A 103 12.97 -4.74 10.82
CA ARG A 103 12.54 -5.81 11.72
C ARG A 103 13.14 -7.17 11.37
N GLY A 104 13.77 -7.31 10.20
CA GLY A 104 14.28 -8.58 9.71
C GLY A 104 13.18 -9.58 9.37
N VAL A 105 11.97 -9.11 9.02
CA VAL A 105 10.87 -10.01 8.59
C VAL A 105 11.19 -10.62 7.23
N PHE A 106 11.88 -9.87 6.37
CA PHE A 106 12.42 -10.36 5.11
C PHE A 106 13.78 -9.70 4.81
N PRO A 107 14.69 -10.36 4.08
CA PRO A 107 15.95 -9.76 3.65
C PRO A 107 15.74 -8.83 2.44
N ALA A 108 16.62 -7.85 2.26
CA ALA A 108 16.61 -7.01 1.06
C ALA A 108 16.88 -7.84 -0.22
N GLY A 109 16.34 -7.40 -1.35
CA GLY A 109 16.55 -8.05 -2.64
C GLY A 109 15.65 -9.24 -2.93
N LEU A 110 14.65 -9.53 -2.08
CA LEU A 110 13.58 -10.44 -2.50
C LEU A 110 12.78 -9.83 -3.66
N PRO A 111 12.17 -10.65 -4.54
CA PRO A 111 11.17 -10.18 -5.48
C PRO A 111 9.94 -9.60 -4.76
N LEU A 112 9.35 -8.55 -5.33
CA LEU A 112 8.02 -8.08 -4.98
C LEU A 112 7.00 -8.76 -5.90
N LEU A 113 6.05 -9.52 -5.34
CA LEU A 113 4.86 -9.96 -6.06
C LEU A 113 3.76 -8.93 -5.82
N HIS A 114 3.37 -8.23 -6.87
CA HIS A 114 2.45 -7.09 -6.79
C HIS A 114 1.17 -7.42 -7.55
N VAL A 115 0.06 -7.54 -6.83
CA VAL A 115 -1.27 -7.82 -7.36
C VAL A 115 -2.02 -6.50 -7.43
N ASP A 116 -2.28 -6.02 -8.64
CA ASP A 116 -2.77 -4.66 -8.86
C ASP A 116 -3.29 -4.54 -10.30
N GLN A 117 -4.24 -3.64 -10.56
CA GLN A 117 -4.63 -3.24 -11.91
C GLN A 117 -3.54 -2.41 -12.62
N HIS A 118 -2.69 -1.73 -11.85
CA HIS A 118 -1.67 -0.80 -12.28
C HIS A 118 -0.27 -1.34 -11.99
N SER A 119 0.75 -0.72 -12.59
CA SER A 119 2.15 -1.13 -12.33
C SER A 119 2.81 -0.36 -11.20
N ASP A 120 2.30 0.84 -10.89
CA ASP A 120 2.87 1.79 -9.92
C ASP A 120 4.37 2.08 -10.03
N MET A 121 4.86 1.95 -11.26
CA MET A 121 6.24 2.19 -11.67
C MET A 121 6.42 3.52 -12.42
N ARG A 122 5.63 4.55 -12.16
CA ARG A 122 5.96 5.90 -12.68
C ARG A 122 7.24 6.40 -12.02
N GLU A 123 7.95 7.30 -12.69
CA GLU A 123 9.14 7.95 -12.11
C GLU A 123 8.72 8.90 -10.97
N PRO A 124 9.40 8.85 -9.81
CA PRO A 124 9.27 9.90 -8.81
C PRO A 124 9.95 11.18 -9.31
N ILE A 125 9.55 12.33 -8.76
CA ILE A 125 10.23 13.61 -9.04
C ILE A 125 11.67 13.56 -8.51
N ARG A 126 11.87 12.88 -7.36
CA ARG A 126 13.16 12.73 -6.69
C ARG A 126 13.28 11.33 -6.13
N TYR A 127 14.46 10.72 -6.30
CA TYR A 127 14.81 9.49 -5.59
C TYR A 127 15.30 9.81 -4.19
N LEU A 128 14.93 8.96 -3.23
CA LEU A 128 15.48 9.01 -1.88
C LEU A 128 16.95 8.60 -1.91
N ILE A 129 17.82 9.44 -1.33
CA ILE A 129 19.24 9.14 -1.19
C ILE A 129 19.46 8.59 0.22
N PRO A 130 19.98 7.36 0.38
CA PRO A 130 20.29 6.81 1.70
C PRO A 130 21.30 7.67 2.47
N GLY A 131 21.31 7.54 3.80
CA GLY A 131 22.32 8.20 4.62
C GLY A 131 23.74 7.65 4.37
N PRO A 132 24.78 8.21 5.01
CA PRO A 132 26.19 7.84 4.81
C PRO A 132 26.51 6.34 4.97
N GLU A 133 25.71 5.61 5.75
CA GLU A 133 25.84 4.16 5.92
C GLU A 133 25.08 3.32 4.88
N GLY A 134 24.54 3.95 3.83
CA GLY A 134 23.71 3.28 2.82
C GLY A 134 22.34 2.83 3.33
N LYS A 135 21.93 3.26 4.54
CA LYS A 135 20.67 2.86 5.18
C LYS A 135 19.66 4.01 5.17
N ILE A 136 18.39 3.63 5.04
CA ILE A 136 17.25 4.54 5.17
C ILE A 136 16.62 4.34 6.53
N THR A 137 16.37 5.42 7.26
CA THR A 137 15.62 5.38 8.53
C THR A 137 14.11 5.28 8.29
N LEU A 138 13.35 4.80 9.28
CA LEU A 138 11.89 4.79 9.19
C LEU A 138 11.33 6.20 8.98
N ALA A 139 11.84 7.20 9.69
CA ALA A 139 11.40 8.59 9.52
C ALA A 139 11.59 9.07 8.06
N GLN A 140 12.76 8.81 7.46
CA GLN A 140 13.01 9.14 6.05
C GLN A 140 12.04 8.40 5.12
N ALA A 141 11.78 7.11 5.36
CA ALA A 141 10.85 6.35 4.54
C ALA A 141 9.40 6.86 4.67
N CYS A 142 8.98 7.25 5.87
CA CYS A 142 7.68 7.86 6.12
C CYS A 142 7.54 9.20 5.40
N ASP A 143 8.51 10.11 5.58
CA ASP A 143 8.46 11.43 4.95
C ASP A 143 8.46 11.31 3.42
N TYR A 144 9.30 10.43 2.88
CA TYR A 144 9.35 10.17 1.45
C TYR A 144 8.03 9.60 0.92
N ALA A 145 7.47 8.58 1.58
CA ALA A 145 6.19 7.99 1.21
C ALA A 145 5.05 9.01 1.23
N ASN A 146 5.00 9.90 2.22
CA ASN A 146 3.89 10.84 2.38
C ASN A 146 4.02 12.11 1.53
N PHE A 147 5.23 12.60 1.28
CA PHE A 147 5.43 13.93 0.68
C PHE A 147 6.08 13.92 -0.71
N GLU A 148 6.75 12.85 -1.11
CA GLU A 148 7.43 12.75 -2.41
C GLU A 148 6.79 11.68 -3.31
N LEU A 149 6.31 10.58 -2.72
CA LEU A 149 5.64 9.50 -3.43
C LEU A 149 4.13 9.69 -3.51
N ASN A 150 3.54 9.12 -4.54
CA ASN A 150 2.11 9.00 -4.72
C ASN A 150 1.76 7.56 -5.14
N VAL A 151 0.46 7.26 -5.22
CA VAL A 151 -0.03 5.91 -5.56
C VAL A 151 0.62 5.34 -6.82
N GLY A 152 1.08 6.15 -7.78
CA GLY A 152 1.61 5.63 -9.04
C GLY A 152 3.12 5.45 -9.15
N ASN A 153 3.94 5.77 -8.14
CA ASN A 153 5.41 5.91 -8.33
C ASN A 153 6.30 5.37 -7.20
N PHE A 154 5.79 4.53 -6.31
CA PHE A 154 6.54 4.08 -5.12
C PHE A 154 7.41 2.85 -5.35
N ILE A 155 7.15 2.05 -6.40
CA ILE A 155 7.88 0.80 -6.68
C ILE A 155 9.28 1.07 -7.26
N ARG A 156 9.42 1.99 -8.22
CA ARG A 156 10.74 2.35 -8.79
C ARG A 156 11.77 2.76 -7.72
N PRO A 157 11.44 3.64 -6.75
CA PRO A 157 12.31 3.90 -5.62
C PRO A 157 12.71 2.65 -4.84
N ALA A 158 11.77 1.73 -4.56
CA ALA A 158 12.06 0.51 -3.80
C ALA A 158 13.06 -0.39 -4.53
N LEU A 159 12.94 -0.50 -5.85
CA LEU A 159 13.90 -1.22 -6.70
C LEU A 159 15.27 -0.53 -6.72
N ALA A 160 15.30 0.79 -6.91
CA ALA A 160 16.55 1.57 -6.95
C ALA A 160 17.34 1.50 -5.63
N LEU A 161 16.64 1.34 -4.51
CA LEU A 161 17.21 1.19 -3.19
C LEU A 161 17.60 -0.26 -2.84
N GLY A 162 17.33 -1.21 -3.73
CA GLY A 162 17.59 -2.63 -3.49
C GLY A 162 16.71 -3.23 -2.38
N ILE A 163 15.58 -2.58 -2.03
CA ILE A 163 14.57 -3.19 -1.14
C ILE A 163 14.08 -4.47 -1.80
N PHE A 164 13.79 -4.40 -3.10
CA PHE A 164 13.43 -5.53 -3.95
C PHE A 164 14.39 -5.63 -5.13
N SER A 165 14.62 -6.85 -5.61
CA SER A 165 15.45 -7.10 -6.80
C SER A 165 14.68 -6.89 -8.10
N GLU A 166 13.40 -7.22 -8.10
CA GLU A 166 12.48 -7.09 -9.22
C GLU A 166 11.05 -6.96 -8.72
N MET A 167 10.15 -6.49 -9.59
CA MET A 167 8.71 -6.51 -9.38
C MET A 167 8.07 -7.46 -10.39
N ARG A 168 7.17 -8.31 -9.92
CA ARG A 168 6.37 -9.25 -10.71
C ARG A 168 4.90 -8.87 -10.58
N LEU A 169 4.35 -8.30 -11.64
CA LEU A 169 2.97 -7.82 -11.69
C LEU A 169 1.98 -8.98 -11.92
N VAL A 170 0.86 -8.95 -11.21
CA VAL A 170 -0.31 -9.82 -11.39
C VAL A 170 -1.54 -8.95 -11.64
N ASP A 171 -1.77 -8.67 -12.92
CA ASP A 171 -2.78 -7.72 -13.44
C ASP A 171 -3.77 -8.36 -14.43
N SER A 172 -3.59 -9.64 -14.75
CA SER A 172 -4.27 -10.30 -15.87
C SER A 172 -4.47 -11.78 -15.62
N SER A 173 -5.43 -12.41 -16.33
CA SER A 173 -5.72 -13.84 -16.19
C SER A 173 -4.46 -14.71 -16.34
N SER A 174 -3.63 -14.39 -17.34
CA SER A 174 -2.37 -15.11 -17.59
C SER A 174 -1.34 -14.94 -16.47
N ALA A 175 -1.33 -13.80 -15.79
CA ALA A 175 -0.46 -13.58 -14.64
C ALA A 175 -0.97 -14.36 -13.42
N PHE A 176 -2.28 -14.40 -13.20
CA PHE A 176 -2.92 -15.20 -12.15
C PHE A 176 -2.69 -16.71 -12.28
N GLU A 177 -2.46 -17.22 -13.50
CA GLU A 177 -2.13 -18.64 -13.71
C GLU A 177 -0.75 -19.01 -13.17
N ARG A 178 0.15 -18.03 -12.96
CA ARG A 178 1.52 -18.27 -12.53
C ARG A 178 1.56 -18.74 -11.07
N ARG A 179 2.55 -19.59 -10.79
CA ARG A 179 2.96 -20.01 -9.46
C ARG A 179 4.28 -19.34 -9.10
N TYR A 180 4.43 -19.04 -7.81
CA TYR A 180 5.60 -18.37 -7.28
C TYR A 180 6.10 -19.16 -6.07
N ASP A 181 7.12 -19.99 -6.29
CA ASP A 181 7.63 -20.93 -5.28
C ASP A 181 8.86 -20.39 -4.52
N ALA A 182 9.53 -19.37 -5.06
CA ALA A 182 10.63 -18.68 -4.38
C ALA A 182 10.08 -17.68 -3.34
N PRO A 183 10.82 -17.33 -2.27
CA PRO A 183 10.39 -16.31 -1.33
C PRO A 183 10.14 -14.96 -2.00
N TYR A 184 9.08 -14.26 -1.59
CA TYR A 184 8.74 -12.91 -2.03
C TYR A 184 8.07 -12.12 -0.90
N VAL A 185 8.02 -10.80 -1.08
CA VAL A 185 7.07 -9.94 -0.38
C VAL A 185 5.84 -9.80 -1.24
N LEU A 186 4.66 -9.89 -0.63
CA LEU A 186 3.38 -9.76 -1.33
C LEU A 186 2.81 -8.37 -1.10
N ASP A 187 2.44 -7.71 -2.17
CA ASP A 187 1.79 -6.42 -2.15
C ASP A 187 0.51 -6.49 -2.98
N ILE A 188 -0.59 -6.02 -2.42
CA ILE A 188 -1.93 -6.19 -2.98
C ILE A 188 -2.61 -4.82 -3.00
N ASP A 189 -2.96 -4.33 -4.17
CA ASP A 189 -4.07 -3.39 -4.31
C ASP A 189 -5.37 -4.19 -4.52
N VAL A 190 -6.39 -3.86 -3.74
CA VAL A 190 -7.69 -4.51 -3.88
C VAL A 190 -8.50 -3.95 -5.05
N ASP A 191 -8.03 -2.91 -5.73
CA ASP A 191 -8.59 -2.42 -6.99
C ASP A 191 -8.58 -3.48 -8.12
N ILE A 192 -7.80 -4.56 -7.99
CA ILE A 192 -7.90 -5.75 -8.84
C ILE A 192 -9.30 -6.39 -8.79
N PHE A 193 -10.13 -6.05 -7.80
CA PHE A 193 -11.54 -6.42 -7.67
C PHE A 193 -12.53 -5.33 -8.10
N ALA A 194 -12.06 -4.23 -8.67
CA ALA A 194 -12.91 -3.20 -9.24
C ALA A 194 -13.67 -3.73 -10.48
N PRO A 195 -14.85 -3.16 -10.82
CA PRO A 195 -15.66 -3.62 -11.95
C PRO A 195 -14.92 -3.70 -13.29
N GLU A 196 -13.91 -2.85 -13.50
CA GLU A 196 -13.03 -2.82 -14.66
C GLU A 196 -12.28 -4.15 -14.84
N MET A 197 -12.09 -4.91 -13.76
CA MET A 197 -11.36 -6.18 -13.70
C MET A 197 -12.28 -7.42 -13.59
N ASP A 198 -13.58 -7.27 -13.87
CA ASP A 198 -14.57 -8.36 -13.77
C ASP A 198 -14.47 -9.41 -14.88
N TYR A 199 -13.62 -9.19 -15.89
CA TYR A 199 -13.29 -10.22 -16.88
C TYR A 199 -12.53 -11.41 -16.26
N ILE A 200 -11.96 -11.25 -15.06
CA ILE A 200 -11.40 -12.32 -14.23
C ILE A 200 -12.37 -12.62 -13.10
N ASP A 201 -12.79 -13.89 -13.01
CA ASP A 201 -13.73 -14.35 -11.97
C ASP A 201 -13.27 -13.94 -10.55
N PRO A 202 -14.10 -13.23 -9.77
CA PRO A 202 -13.72 -12.77 -8.44
C PRO A 202 -13.39 -13.90 -7.45
N ALA A 203 -14.04 -15.06 -7.54
CA ALA A 203 -13.74 -16.19 -6.67
C ALA A 203 -12.37 -16.80 -7.01
N TYR A 204 -12.03 -16.85 -8.31
CA TYR A 204 -10.71 -17.23 -8.78
C TYR A 204 -9.62 -16.25 -8.30
N LYS A 205 -9.82 -14.93 -8.46
CA LYS A 205 -8.93 -13.89 -7.90
C LYS A 205 -8.69 -14.12 -6.41
N LEU A 206 -9.77 -14.26 -5.63
CA LEU A 206 -9.70 -14.50 -4.19
C LEU A 206 -8.90 -15.77 -3.85
N SER A 207 -9.15 -16.87 -4.55
CA SER A 207 -8.45 -18.14 -4.35
C SER A 207 -6.96 -18.02 -4.62
N LYS A 208 -6.59 -17.38 -5.74
CA LYS A 208 -5.19 -17.18 -6.13
C LYS A 208 -4.44 -16.25 -5.19
N ILE A 209 -5.05 -15.13 -4.79
CA ILE A 209 -4.39 -14.20 -3.85
C ILE A 209 -4.21 -14.88 -2.48
N ARG A 210 -5.16 -15.70 -2.02
CA ARG A 210 -4.97 -16.52 -0.81
C ARG A 210 -3.83 -17.53 -0.95
N GLU A 211 -3.61 -18.11 -2.13
CA GLU A 211 -2.42 -18.94 -2.42
C GLU A 211 -1.14 -18.12 -2.27
N TYR A 212 -1.09 -16.91 -2.81
CA TYR A 212 0.05 -16.01 -2.66
C TYR A 212 0.29 -15.58 -1.21
N ILE A 213 -0.78 -15.28 -0.45
CA ILE A 213 -0.69 -14.96 0.98
C ILE A 213 -0.05 -16.13 1.77
N ARG A 214 -0.34 -17.39 1.42
CA ARG A 214 0.29 -18.53 2.07
C ARG A 214 1.80 -18.58 1.84
N GLY A 215 2.27 -18.14 0.67
CA GLY A 215 3.69 -18.13 0.29
C GLY A 215 4.51 -16.93 0.79
N ALA A 216 3.87 -15.87 1.31
CA ALA A 216 4.55 -14.66 1.79
C ALA A 216 4.50 -14.52 3.33
N ASP A 217 5.56 -13.97 3.93
CA ASP A 217 5.61 -13.69 5.38
C ASP A 217 5.33 -12.21 5.72
N PHE A 218 5.51 -11.32 4.73
CA PHE A 218 5.21 -9.90 4.82
C PHE A 218 4.26 -9.50 3.71
N ILE A 219 3.12 -8.94 4.08
CA ILE A 219 2.02 -8.62 3.17
C ILE A 219 1.58 -7.17 3.37
N THR A 220 1.47 -6.41 2.29
CA THR A 220 0.85 -5.07 2.25
C THR A 220 -0.45 -5.13 1.45
N ILE A 221 -1.51 -4.49 1.95
CA ILE A 221 -2.83 -4.46 1.32
C ILE A 221 -3.37 -3.02 1.30
N ALA A 222 -3.48 -2.43 0.11
CA ALA A 222 -4.10 -1.12 -0.10
C ALA A 222 -5.61 -1.28 -0.36
N THR A 223 -6.45 -0.41 0.23
CA THR A 223 -7.89 -0.37 -0.03
C THR A 223 -8.28 0.62 -1.13
N SER A 224 -7.34 1.49 -1.53
CA SER A 224 -7.39 2.34 -2.71
C SER A 224 -8.74 2.99 -3.01
N PRO A 225 -9.22 3.87 -2.10
CA PRO A 225 -10.59 4.40 -2.12
C PRO A 225 -10.95 5.25 -3.35
N PHE A 226 -9.97 5.62 -4.17
CA PHE A 226 -10.21 6.28 -5.46
C PHE A 226 -10.62 5.29 -6.57
N PHE A 227 -10.04 4.08 -6.54
CA PHE A 227 -10.14 3.08 -7.61
C PHE A 227 -11.21 2.02 -7.33
N ILE A 228 -11.60 1.83 -6.07
CA ILE A 228 -12.63 0.87 -5.67
C ILE A 228 -13.50 1.41 -4.54
N ASP A 229 -14.78 1.03 -4.53
CA ASP A 229 -15.70 1.37 -3.44
C ASP A 229 -15.19 0.83 -2.09
N GLN A 230 -15.15 1.69 -1.08
CA GLN A 230 -14.56 1.35 0.22
C GLN A 230 -15.28 0.19 0.92
N ALA A 231 -16.61 0.04 0.75
CA ALA A 231 -17.33 -1.08 1.34
C ALA A 231 -16.98 -2.40 0.64
N LEU A 232 -16.84 -2.37 -0.68
CA LEU A 232 -16.34 -3.52 -1.45
C LEU A 232 -14.89 -3.86 -1.06
N ALA A 233 -14.00 -2.88 -0.99
CA ALA A 233 -12.61 -3.07 -0.57
C ALA A 233 -12.52 -3.78 0.79
N LEU A 234 -13.27 -3.28 1.79
CA LEU A 234 -13.31 -3.89 3.12
C LEU A 234 -13.86 -5.33 3.10
N LYS A 235 -14.88 -5.60 2.27
CA LYS A 235 -15.41 -6.96 2.09
C LYS A 235 -14.34 -7.89 1.48
N VAL A 236 -13.59 -7.42 0.49
CA VAL A 236 -12.51 -8.17 -0.14
C VAL A 236 -11.39 -8.46 0.86
N VAL A 237 -10.90 -7.46 1.59
CA VAL A 237 -9.85 -7.65 2.60
C VAL A 237 -10.27 -8.68 3.66
N ARG A 238 -11.51 -8.59 4.16
CA ARG A 238 -12.05 -9.58 5.11
C ARG A 238 -12.09 -10.98 4.52
N ALA A 239 -12.52 -11.11 3.27
CA ALA A 239 -12.49 -12.39 2.57
C ALA A 239 -11.06 -12.91 2.37
N LEU A 240 -10.09 -12.07 1.99
CA LEU A 240 -8.70 -12.49 1.84
C LEU A 240 -8.12 -13.07 3.13
N LEU A 241 -8.51 -12.53 4.27
CA LEU A 241 -8.01 -12.90 5.60
C LEU A 241 -8.89 -13.91 6.37
N ASP A 242 -9.89 -14.49 5.71
CA ASP A 242 -10.74 -15.55 6.25
C ASP A 242 -10.11 -16.94 6.00
N PHE A 243 -9.10 -17.27 6.81
CA PHE A 243 -8.41 -18.56 6.88
C PHE A 243 -7.74 -18.78 8.24
#